data_AF-A0A174M325-F1
#
_entry.id   AF-A0A174M325-F1
#
_cell.length_a   1.000
_cell.length_b   1.000
_cell.length_c   1.000
_cell.angle_alpha   90.00
_cell.angle_beta   90.00
_cell.angle_gamma   90.00
#
_symmetry.space_group_name_H-M   'P 1'
#
loop_
_entity.id
_entity.type
_entity.pdbx_description
1 polymer ?
#
loop_
_entity_poly.entity_id
_entity_poly.type
_entity_poly.pdbx_seq_one_letter_code
_entity_poly.pdbx_strand_id
1 'polypeptide(L)'
;MSDGKCIVKYLRLSLEDEDMLDESNSITNQRIVIGQYIASKNEFKNTEVLEFKDDGYSGTNFDRPGFQSMMELVRDGKVSTIIVKDLSRFGRNHIEVDTYLEQIFPFMNVRFIAINDNVDSMKYESGMPGIDVGFRNIINEHHSIDTSVKVKRTLIQRQKAGKYMGARAPYGYLKPDEDVTSLVINPETAPVVKMIFQKYLDGMNITQLARYLNEQKIMSPGQYKREVLKTGVKKTTEKYIWYPVTVRLILMTETYTGTTIGGKWKVASVGSNKHLKTKEEDWIVVEGTHEAIVSKEVFDAVQEKLELNSRKRSKTHNNNYPLKGLVKCGGCGQNLQHVTRCNPHFKCPRKFNVANQDCVTDNLYDDEFNEMIFRAIKLFAKISDDAEPVLELQKAELKSKVNGAAKKIRDAKDSISRYKHQKTELYMRYAMEEISEEEFTRKNDKLDKQIEKETLAIAQMETEQSEAAERLFELPPDGRQCLTDLIEGNKQLTREIAVTFIRGIKVYNDKRIEIEWNFADELVKYVEQVQKICS
;
A
#
# COMPACT_ATOMS: atom_id res chain seq x y z
N MET A 1 1.43 -58.17 12.78
CA MET A 1 2.51 -57.57 13.60
C MET A 1 2.69 -56.17 13.08
N SER A 2 2.48 -55.18 13.94
CA SER A 2 2.54 -53.76 13.60
C SER A 2 3.91 -53.40 13.08
N ASP A 3 4.02 -53.12 11.77
CA ASP A 3 5.13 -52.35 11.22
C ASP A 3 5.35 -51.15 12.15
N GLY A 4 6.57 -50.93 12.63
CA GLY A 4 6.93 -49.94 13.63
C GLY A 4 6.79 -48.48 13.17
N LYS A 5 5.67 -48.15 12.54
CA LYS A 5 5.32 -46.84 12.03
C LYS A 5 4.49 -46.09 13.07
N CYS A 6 4.76 -44.80 13.22
CA CYS A 6 4.09 -43.92 14.16
C CYS A 6 2.93 -43.15 13.52
N ILE A 7 2.10 -42.55 14.35
CA ILE A 7 1.08 -41.55 14.00
C ILE A 7 1.64 -40.17 14.34
N VAL A 8 1.45 -39.21 13.45
CA VAL A 8 1.88 -37.83 13.68
C VAL A 8 0.67 -36.94 13.94
N LYS A 9 0.74 -36.17 15.03
CA LYS A 9 -0.11 -34.99 15.28
C LYS A 9 0.64 -33.75 14.80
N TYR A 10 0.09 -33.05 13.81
CA TYR A 10 0.67 -31.79 13.35
C TYR A 10 -0.19 -30.60 13.82
N LEU A 11 0.45 -29.67 14.52
CA LEU A 11 -0.19 -28.50 15.14
C LEU A 11 0.42 -27.22 14.56
N ARG A 12 -0.41 -26.23 14.23
CA ARG A 12 0.08 -24.95 13.71
C ARG A 12 -0.74 -23.76 14.19
N LEU A 13 -0.05 -22.70 14.60
CA LEU A 13 -0.63 -21.39 14.85
C LEU A 13 0.08 -20.35 13.98
N SER A 14 -0.67 -19.48 13.31
CA SER A 14 -0.11 -18.46 12.43
C SER A 14 0.00 -17.11 13.13
N LEU A 15 1.04 -16.32 12.81
CA LEU A 15 1.22 -14.94 13.29
C LEU A 15 0.01 -14.05 12.98
N GLU A 16 -0.67 -14.29 11.85
CA GLU A 16 -1.88 -13.54 11.47
C GLU A 16 -3.10 -13.89 12.32
N ASP A 17 -3.09 -15.05 12.98
CA ASP A 17 -4.15 -15.52 13.86
C ASP A 17 -3.89 -15.15 15.34
N GLU A 18 -2.73 -14.58 15.70
CA GLU A 18 -2.43 -14.14 17.09
C GLU A 18 -3.36 -13.00 17.55
N ASP A 19 -3.77 -12.13 16.64
CA ASP A 19 -4.70 -11.02 16.93
C ASP A 19 -6.17 -11.49 17.11
N MET A 20 -6.46 -12.75 16.78
CA MET A 20 -7.78 -13.36 16.96
C MET A 20 -7.78 -14.12 18.29
N LEU A 21 -8.33 -13.49 19.34
CA LEU A 21 -8.56 -14.05 20.69
C LEU A 21 -9.57 -15.22 20.71
N ASP A 22 -9.52 -16.11 19.72
CA ASP A 22 -10.35 -17.30 19.66
C ASP A 22 -9.61 -18.47 20.31
N GLU A 23 -10.00 -18.82 21.56
CA GLU A 23 -9.49 -19.99 22.29
C GLU A 23 -9.56 -21.27 21.44
N SER A 24 -10.48 -21.32 20.47
CA SER A 24 -10.67 -22.43 19.54
C SER A 24 -9.45 -22.70 18.66
N ASN A 25 -8.64 -21.69 18.33
CA ASN A 25 -7.51 -21.81 17.41
C ASN A 25 -6.17 -22.12 18.09
N SER A 26 -6.13 -22.09 19.43
CA SER A 26 -4.93 -22.37 20.20
C SER A 26 -4.35 -23.76 19.91
N ILE A 27 -3.01 -23.87 19.95
CA ILE A 27 -2.29 -25.15 19.85
C ILE A 27 -2.81 -26.15 20.91
N THR A 28 -3.18 -25.65 22.08
CA THR A 28 -3.78 -26.42 23.17
C THR A 28 -5.09 -27.09 22.75
N ASN A 29 -6.01 -26.34 22.13
CA ASN A 29 -7.27 -26.92 21.65
C ASN A 29 -7.04 -27.92 20.51
N GLN A 30 -6.14 -27.62 19.57
CA GLN A 30 -5.77 -28.54 18.49
C GLN A 30 -5.25 -29.88 19.05
N ARG A 31 -4.39 -29.84 20.09
CA ARG A 31 -3.88 -31.03 20.78
C ARG A 31 -4.99 -31.85 21.43
N ILE A 32 -5.95 -31.20 22.09
CA ILE A 32 -7.09 -31.86 22.75
C ILE A 32 -7.98 -32.57 21.70
N VAL A 33 -8.38 -31.87 20.65
CA VAL A 33 -9.27 -32.40 19.60
C VAL A 33 -8.64 -33.62 18.91
N ILE A 34 -7.36 -33.51 18.52
CA ILE A 34 -6.65 -34.63 17.89
C ILE A 34 -6.44 -35.79 18.88
N GLY A 35 -6.13 -35.49 20.14
CA GLY A 35 -6.00 -36.50 21.19
C GLY A 35 -7.29 -37.29 21.43
N GLN A 36 -8.44 -36.61 21.52
CA GLN A 36 -9.75 -37.22 21.66
C GLN A 36 -10.11 -38.09 20.44
N TYR A 37 -9.80 -37.60 19.23
CA TYR A 37 -10.03 -38.35 18.00
C TYR A 37 -9.25 -39.66 17.99
N ILE A 38 -7.95 -39.62 18.32
CA ILE A 38 -7.10 -40.82 18.40
C ILE A 38 -7.62 -41.81 19.45
N ALA A 39 -7.99 -41.32 20.64
CA ALA A 39 -8.51 -42.17 21.71
C ALA A 39 -9.85 -42.83 21.36
N SER A 40 -10.68 -42.17 20.54
CA SER A 40 -11.99 -42.69 20.12
C SER A 40 -11.92 -43.84 19.11
N LYS A 41 -10.76 -44.06 18.48
CA LYS A 41 -10.57 -45.01 17.38
C LYS A 41 -9.76 -46.22 17.82
N ASN A 42 -10.37 -47.41 17.76
CA ASN A 42 -9.70 -48.66 18.15
C ASN A 42 -8.47 -48.98 17.27
N GLU A 43 -8.42 -48.46 16.03
CA GLU A 43 -7.30 -48.65 15.10
C GLU A 43 -5.99 -47.99 15.56
N PHE A 44 -6.03 -47.03 16.49
CA PHE A 44 -4.84 -46.26 16.92
C PHE A 44 -4.35 -46.60 18.34
N LYS A 45 -4.98 -47.57 19.04
CA LYS A 45 -4.73 -47.84 20.46
C LYS A 45 -3.33 -48.38 20.81
N ASN A 46 -2.59 -48.91 19.85
CA ASN A 46 -1.29 -49.54 20.05
C ASN A 46 -0.18 -48.94 19.15
N THR A 47 -0.35 -47.71 18.68
CA THR A 47 0.60 -47.05 17.77
C THR A 47 1.27 -45.87 18.48
N GLU A 48 2.59 -45.73 18.31
CA GLU A 48 3.34 -44.59 18.84
C GLU A 48 2.84 -43.29 18.21
N VAL A 49 2.65 -42.24 19.03
CA VAL A 49 2.14 -40.95 18.56
C VAL A 49 3.16 -39.85 18.81
N LEU A 50 3.65 -39.24 17.72
CA LEU A 50 4.58 -38.12 17.75
C LEU A 50 3.85 -36.79 17.52
N GLU A 51 4.31 -35.73 18.17
CA GLU A 51 3.75 -34.38 18.03
C GLU A 51 4.78 -33.44 17.39
N PHE A 52 4.37 -32.78 16.30
CA PHE A 52 5.12 -31.71 15.65
C PHE A 52 4.30 -30.43 15.70
N LYS A 53 4.95 -29.32 16.06
CA LYS A 53 4.31 -28.02 16.19
C LYS A 53 5.09 -26.93 15.46
N ASP A 54 4.37 -26.04 14.82
CA ASP A 54 4.87 -24.81 14.22
C ASP A 54 4.10 -23.62 14.81
N ASP A 55 4.74 -22.90 15.73
CA ASP A 55 4.17 -21.73 16.41
C ASP A 55 4.69 -20.44 15.77
N GLY A 56 3.77 -19.55 15.35
CA GLY A 56 4.11 -18.33 14.65
C GLY A 56 4.52 -18.49 13.18
N TYR A 57 4.16 -19.59 12.52
CA TYR A 57 4.51 -19.83 11.10
C TYR A 57 3.34 -19.61 10.15
N SER A 58 3.60 -18.92 9.03
CA SER A 58 2.61 -18.66 7.99
C SER A 58 2.11 -19.95 7.34
N GLY A 59 0.82 -19.96 6.98
CA GLY A 59 0.17 -21.06 6.25
C GLY A 59 0.53 -21.12 4.75
N THR A 60 1.26 -20.13 4.22
CA THR A 60 1.45 -19.93 2.77
C THR A 60 2.63 -20.66 2.16
N ASN A 61 3.57 -21.17 2.96
CA ASN A 61 4.72 -21.96 2.51
C ASN A 61 4.96 -23.17 3.43
N PHE A 62 5.76 -24.16 3.00
CA PHE A 62 6.11 -25.35 3.77
C PHE A 62 7.54 -25.34 4.34
N ASP A 63 8.22 -24.20 4.30
CA ASP A 63 9.53 -24.00 4.93
C ASP A 63 9.36 -23.71 6.43
N ARG A 64 8.97 -24.74 7.19
CA ARG A 64 8.68 -24.66 8.62
C ARG A 64 9.43 -25.75 9.37
N PRO A 65 10.11 -25.46 10.49
CA PRO A 65 10.93 -26.46 11.19
C PRO A 65 10.16 -27.72 11.62
N GLY A 66 8.98 -27.57 12.22
CA GLY A 66 8.16 -28.70 12.66
C GLY A 66 7.64 -29.53 11.49
N PHE A 67 7.23 -28.88 10.40
CA PHE A 67 6.85 -29.56 9.17
C PHE A 67 8.03 -30.31 8.52
N GLN A 68 9.22 -29.70 8.43
CA GLN A 68 10.40 -30.32 7.83
C GLN A 68 10.86 -31.55 8.64
N SER A 69 10.91 -31.44 9.98
CA SER A 69 11.24 -32.58 10.84
C SER A 69 10.20 -33.71 10.75
N MET A 70 8.91 -33.37 10.60
CA MET A 70 7.87 -34.37 10.31
C MET A 70 8.14 -35.06 8.96
N MET A 71 8.45 -34.27 7.92
CA MET A 71 8.66 -34.79 6.57
C MET A 71 9.91 -35.66 6.45
N GLU A 72 10.94 -35.45 7.27
CA GLU A 72 12.11 -36.35 7.37
C GLU A 72 11.67 -37.75 7.81
N LEU A 73 10.81 -37.86 8.85
CA LEU A 73 10.28 -39.16 9.29
C LEU A 73 9.36 -39.81 8.25
N VAL A 74 8.62 -38.99 7.49
CA VAL A 74 7.79 -39.46 6.38
C VAL A 74 8.66 -40.05 5.26
N ARG A 75 9.76 -39.38 4.90
CA ARG A 75 10.73 -39.86 3.90
C ARG A 75 11.47 -41.12 4.35
N ASP A 76 11.73 -41.25 5.64
CA ASP A 76 12.30 -42.45 6.26
C ASP A 76 11.30 -43.63 6.32
N GLY A 77 10.04 -43.43 5.92
CA GLY A 77 8.99 -44.46 5.94
C GLY A 77 8.50 -44.83 7.34
N LYS A 78 8.83 -44.02 8.35
CA LYS A 78 8.51 -44.25 9.78
C LYS A 78 7.13 -43.74 10.18
N VAL A 79 6.44 -43.01 9.31
CA VAL A 79 5.11 -42.44 9.56
C VAL A 79 4.05 -43.24 8.82
N SER A 80 2.95 -43.59 9.49
CA SER A 80 1.79 -44.25 8.90
C SER A 80 0.62 -43.31 8.65
N THR A 81 0.38 -42.37 9.57
CA THR A 81 -0.78 -41.47 9.54
C THR A 81 -0.41 -40.09 10.02
N ILE A 82 -0.85 -39.05 9.33
CA ILE A 82 -0.75 -37.64 9.74
C ILE A 82 -2.17 -37.14 10.06
N ILE A 83 -2.33 -36.54 11.24
CA ILE A 83 -3.62 -36.02 11.71
C ILE A 83 -3.50 -34.53 12.05
N VAL A 84 -4.42 -33.75 11.48
CA VAL A 84 -4.58 -32.32 11.73
C VAL A 84 -6.02 -32.00 12.16
N LYS A 85 -6.21 -30.88 12.86
CA LYS A 85 -7.56 -30.41 13.25
C LYS A 85 -8.40 -30.07 12.02
N ASP A 86 -7.84 -29.28 11.11
CA ASP A 86 -8.46 -28.79 9.88
C ASP A 86 -7.36 -28.60 8.79
N LEU A 87 -7.74 -28.58 7.52
CA LEU A 87 -6.85 -28.45 6.36
C LEU A 87 -6.04 -27.15 6.41
N SER A 88 -6.61 -26.10 6.99
CA SER A 88 -5.91 -24.82 7.14
C SER A 88 -4.69 -24.94 8.06
N ARG A 89 -4.65 -25.90 9.01
CA ARG A 89 -3.44 -26.18 9.81
C ARG A 89 -2.32 -26.76 8.99
N PHE A 90 -2.64 -27.57 7.99
CA PHE A 90 -1.66 -28.15 7.09
C PHE A 90 -1.07 -27.09 6.15
N GLY A 91 -1.90 -26.39 5.39
CA GLY A 91 -1.46 -25.29 4.52
C GLY A 91 -2.62 -24.47 3.95
N ARG A 92 -2.33 -23.24 3.51
CA ARG A 92 -3.26 -22.33 2.83
C ARG A 92 -3.00 -22.23 1.32
N ASN A 93 -1.84 -22.71 0.84
CA ASN A 93 -1.54 -22.78 -0.59
C ASN A 93 -2.18 -24.05 -1.19
N HIS A 94 -3.34 -23.89 -1.82
CA HIS A 94 -4.13 -25.00 -2.36
C HIS A 94 -3.36 -25.90 -3.33
N ILE A 95 -2.52 -25.32 -4.21
CA ILE A 95 -1.75 -26.10 -5.20
C ILE A 95 -0.78 -27.07 -4.52
N GLU A 96 -0.06 -26.58 -3.53
CA GLU A 96 0.93 -27.39 -2.81
C GLU A 96 0.26 -28.38 -1.86
N VAL A 97 -0.81 -27.97 -1.16
CA VAL A 97 -1.60 -28.86 -0.29
C VAL A 97 -2.15 -30.04 -1.10
N ASP A 98 -2.74 -29.78 -2.27
CA ASP A 98 -3.29 -30.82 -3.13
C ASP A 98 -2.18 -31.77 -3.63
N THR A 99 -1.00 -31.23 -3.98
CA THR A 99 0.16 -32.06 -4.36
C THR A 99 0.57 -33.02 -3.23
N TYR A 100 0.58 -32.56 -1.98
CA TYR A 100 0.89 -33.42 -0.85
C TYR A 100 -0.16 -34.50 -0.60
N LEU A 101 -1.44 -34.14 -0.66
CA LEU A 101 -2.56 -35.04 -0.38
C LEU A 101 -2.81 -36.07 -1.48
N GLU A 102 -2.63 -35.69 -2.74
CA GLU A 102 -2.99 -36.53 -3.89
C GLU A 102 -1.80 -37.33 -4.45
N GLN A 103 -0.57 -36.82 -4.31
CA GLN A 103 0.62 -37.45 -4.90
C GLN A 103 1.58 -37.95 -3.84
N ILE A 104 2.06 -37.06 -2.96
CA ILE A 104 3.21 -37.34 -2.11
C ILE A 104 2.87 -38.33 -0.99
N PHE A 105 1.80 -38.10 -0.22
CA PHE A 105 1.41 -39.00 0.87
C PHE A 105 0.90 -40.36 0.39
N PRO A 106 0.06 -40.46 -0.67
CA PRO A 106 -0.30 -41.76 -1.23
C PRO A 106 0.92 -42.54 -1.75
N PHE A 107 1.85 -41.87 -2.45
CA PHE A 107 3.09 -42.50 -2.92
C PHE A 107 3.94 -43.05 -1.76
N MET A 108 4.01 -42.32 -0.64
CA MET A 108 4.72 -42.75 0.57
C MET A 108 3.89 -43.65 1.49
N ASN A 109 2.68 -44.06 1.06
CA ASN A 109 1.75 -44.90 1.81
C ASN A 109 1.41 -44.33 3.21
N VAL A 110 1.21 -43.01 3.27
CA VAL A 110 0.82 -42.26 4.48
C VAL A 110 -0.65 -41.86 4.39
N ARG A 111 -1.44 -42.21 5.41
CA ARG A 111 -2.83 -41.78 5.57
C ARG A 111 -2.88 -40.35 6.10
N PHE A 112 -3.72 -39.50 5.54
CA PHE A 112 -3.93 -38.13 5.99
C PHE A 112 -5.35 -37.95 6.49
N ILE A 113 -5.51 -37.34 7.67
CA ILE A 113 -6.80 -37.10 8.32
C ILE A 113 -6.92 -35.62 8.73
N ALA A 114 -7.96 -34.94 8.27
CA ALA A 114 -8.39 -33.64 8.80
C ALA A 114 -9.76 -33.80 9.49
N ILE A 115 -9.79 -33.59 10.80
CA ILE A 115 -10.92 -33.96 11.66
C ILE A 115 -12.17 -33.13 11.34
N ASN A 116 -12.05 -31.79 11.36
CA ASN A 116 -13.19 -30.90 11.18
C ASN A 116 -13.70 -30.89 9.73
N ASP A 117 -12.82 -31.10 8.77
CA ASP A 117 -13.17 -31.17 7.35
C ASP A 117 -13.68 -32.56 6.94
N ASN A 118 -13.69 -33.53 7.88
CA ASN A 118 -14.05 -34.93 7.64
C ASN A 118 -13.27 -35.58 6.48
N VAL A 119 -12.01 -35.17 6.28
CA VAL A 119 -11.13 -35.73 5.26
C VAL A 119 -10.38 -36.92 5.84
N ASP A 120 -10.42 -38.05 5.15
CA ASP A 120 -9.67 -39.26 5.47
C ASP A 120 -9.23 -39.91 4.18
N SER A 121 -7.94 -39.82 3.85
CA SER A 121 -7.41 -40.27 2.56
C SER A 121 -7.58 -41.78 2.31
N MET A 122 -7.80 -42.58 3.37
CA MET A 122 -8.01 -44.03 3.26
C MET A 122 -9.42 -44.41 2.83
N LYS A 123 -10.42 -43.52 2.99
CA LYS A 123 -11.81 -43.81 2.61
C LYS A 123 -12.11 -43.65 1.12
N TYR A 124 -11.13 -43.18 0.35
CA TYR A 124 -11.25 -42.95 -1.08
C TYR A 124 -10.53 -44.08 -1.83
N GLU A 125 -11.21 -45.22 -2.05
CA GLU A 125 -10.66 -46.38 -2.79
C GLU A 125 -10.39 -46.11 -4.28
N SER A 126 -10.83 -44.96 -4.79
CA SER A 126 -10.48 -44.45 -6.12
C SER A 126 -10.13 -42.99 -5.95
N GLY A 127 -8.85 -42.67 -6.13
CA GLY A 127 -8.33 -41.32 -5.92
C GLY A 127 -9.24 -40.27 -6.55
N MET A 128 -9.73 -39.35 -5.71
CA MET A 128 -10.12 -37.96 -5.99
C MET A 128 -10.87 -37.38 -4.76
N PRO A 129 -10.17 -37.05 -3.65
CA PRO A 129 -10.74 -36.23 -2.58
C PRO A 129 -11.09 -34.80 -3.06
N GLY A 130 -10.41 -34.30 -4.10
CA GLY A 130 -10.54 -32.94 -4.60
C GLY A 130 -11.91 -32.61 -5.23
N ILE A 131 -12.60 -33.58 -5.86
CA ILE A 131 -13.90 -33.32 -6.50
C ILE A 131 -14.97 -33.05 -5.45
N ASP A 132 -15.05 -33.84 -4.38
CA ASP A 132 -16.14 -33.73 -3.39
C ASP A 132 -15.94 -32.50 -2.48
N VAL A 133 -14.69 -32.18 -2.15
CA VAL A 133 -14.32 -30.91 -1.49
C VAL A 133 -14.60 -29.73 -2.40
N GLY A 134 -14.24 -29.82 -3.69
CA GLY A 134 -14.57 -28.81 -4.69
C GLY A 134 -16.07 -28.60 -4.86
N PHE A 135 -16.85 -29.68 -4.92
CA PHE A 135 -18.31 -29.63 -5.08
C PHE A 135 -19.00 -29.03 -3.86
N ARG A 136 -18.52 -29.37 -2.65
CA ARG A 136 -19.05 -28.82 -1.40
C ARG A 136 -18.68 -27.34 -1.22
N ASN A 137 -17.49 -26.94 -1.67
CA ASN A 137 -17.10 -25.54 -1.74
C ASN A 137 -17.96 -24.76 -2.75
N ILE A 138 -18.25 -25.33 -3.92
CA ILE A 138 -19.16 -24.73 -4.91
C ILE A 138 -20.57 -24.58 -4.33
N ILE A 139 -21.11 -25.58 -3.62
CA ILE A 139 -22.42 -25.49 -2.97
C ILE A 139 -22.44 -24.40 -1.89
N ASN A 140 -21.41 -24.34 -1.04
CA ASN A 140 -21.30 -23.31 0.00
C ASN A 140 -21.12 -21.90 -0.60
N GLU A 141 -20.34 -21.77 -1.67
CA GLU A 141 -20.18 -20.53 -2.43
C GLU A 141 -21.51 -20.12 -3.07
N HIS A 142 -22.25 -21.08 -3.64
CA HIS A 142 -23.58 -20.84 -4.20
C HIS A 142 -24.58 -20.35 -3.15
N HIS A 143 -24.61 -20.96 -1.96
CA HIS A 143 -25.43 -20.48 -0.85
C HIS A 143 -25.04 -19.07 -0.38
N SER A 144 -23.74 -18.76 -0.40
CA SER A 144 -23.21 -17.43 -0.07
C SER A 144 -23.60 -16.38 -1.12
N ILE A 145 -23.57 -16.75 -2.40
CA ILE A 145 -24.02 -15.92 -3.52
C ILE A 145 -25.53 -15.68 -3.44
N ASP A 146 -26.33 -16.72 -3.22
CA ASP A 146 -27.78 -16.61 -3.12
C ASP A 146 -28.22 -15.74 -1.94
N THR A 147 -27.56 -15.90 -0.79
CA THR A 147 -27.80 -15.05 0.38
C THR A 147 -27.46 -13.59 0.06
N SER A 148 -26.33 -13.35 -0.60
CA SER A 148 -25.91 -12.01 -1.02
C SER A 148 -26.91 -11.37 -1.99
N VAL A 149 -27.43 -12.14 -2.95
CA VAL A 149 -28.45 -11.68 -3.90
C VAL A 149 -29.76 -11.37 -3.19
N LYS A 150 -30.21 -12.23 -2.26
CA LYS A 150 -31.43 -12.01 -1.47
C LYS A 150 -31.31 -10.77 -0.59
N VAL A 151 -30.21 -10.63 0.15
CA VAL A 151 -29.95 -9.43 0.99
C VAL A 151 -29.95 -8.17 0.12
N LYS A 152 -29.28 -8.19 -1.04
CA LYS A 152 -29.27 -7.07 -1.98
C LYS A 152 -30.69 -6.70 -2.46
N ARG A 153 -31.52 -7.69 -2.80
CA ARG A 153 -32.92 -7.46 -3.19
C ARG A 153 -33.73 -6.83 -2.06
N THR A 154 -33.60 -7.34 -0.83
CA THR A 154 -34.27 -6.77 0.35
C THR A 154 -33.84 -5.33 0.62
N LEU A 155 -32.54 -5.02 0.49
CA LEU A 155 -32.04 -3.65 0.64
C LEU A 155 -32.62 -2.71 -0.42
N ILE A 156 -32.67 -3.14 -1.69
CA ILE A 156 -33.27 -2.37 -2.78
C ILE A 156 -34.77 -2.15 -2.53
N GLN A 157 -35.51 -3.17 -2.08
CA GLN A 157 -36.93 -3.04 -1.75
C GLN A 157 -37.15 -2.02 -0.62
N ARG A 158 -36.33 -2.04 0.44
CA ARG A 158 -36.39 -1.05 1.52
C ARG A 158 -36.08 0.36 1.04
N GLN A 159 -35.10 0.52 0.15
CA GLN A 159 -34.80 1.81 -0.48
C GLN A 159 -35.98 2.33 -1.32
N LYS A 160 -36.61 1.46 -2.12
CA LYS A 160 -37.81 1.80 -2.90
C LYS A 160 -39.02 2.13 -2.02
N ALA A 161 -39.11 1.54 -0.84
CA ALA A 161 -40.11 1.87 0.18
C ALA A 161 -39.79 3.17 0.95
N GLY A 162 -38.74 3.90 0.57
CA GLY A 162 -38.38 5.19 1.18
C GLY A 162 -37.72 5.10 2.56
N LYS A 163 -37.41 3.90 3.05
CA LYS A 163 -36.79 3.67 4.35
C LYS A 163 -35.36 4.20 4.38
N TYR A 164 -34.99 4.92 5.44
CA TYR A 164 -33.66 5.49 5.61
C TYR A 164 -32.64 4.43 6.05
N MET A 165 -31.66 4.17 5.19
CA MET A 165 -30.68 3.08 5.37
C MET A 165 -29.36 3.52 6.01
N GLY A 166 -29.17 4.81 6.27
CA GLY A 166 -27.94 5.31 6.89
C GLY A 166 -27.84 4.86 8.35
N ALA A 167 -26.67 4.41 8.80
CA ALA A 167 -26.49 3.97 10.19
C ALA A 167 -26.85 5.05 11.23
N ARG A 168 -26.65 6.33 10.88
CA ARG A 168 -26.90 7.49 11.76
C ARG A 168 -27.78 8.51 11.06
N ALA A 169 -28.61 9.23 11.82
CA ALA A 169 -29.42 10.33 11.30
C ALA A 169 -28.53 11.49 10.79
N PRO A 170 -28.95 12.20 9.73
CA PRO A 170 -28.36 13.49 9.35
C PRO A 170 -28.55 14.53 10.47
N TYR A 171 -27.69 15.55 10.52
CA TYR A 171 -27.83 16.64 11.50
C TYR A 171 -29.14 17.40 11.27
N GLY A 172 -29.94 17.67 12.30
CA GLY A 172 -31.30 18.20 12.15
C GLY A 172 -32.40 17.13 12.28
N TYR A 173 -32.04 15.84 12.20
CA TYR A 173 -32.96 14.72 12.36
C TYR A 173 -32.51 13.77 13.49
N LEU A 174 -33.47 13.00 14.01
CA LEU A 174 -33.29 11.90 14.94
C LEU A 174 -33.89 10.61 14.36
N LYS A 175 -33.42 9.47 14.86
CA LYS A 175 -34.07 8.19 14.64
C LYS A 175 -34.82 7.80 15.92
N PRO A 176 -36.12 7.51 15.87
CA PRO A 176 -36.83 6.98 17.02
C PRO A 176 -36.32 5.55 17.32
N ASP A 177 -36.35 5.18 18.60
CA ASP A 177 -35.90 3.85 19.05
C ASP A 177 -36.78 2.72 18.49
N GLU A 178 -38.06 3.01 18.24
CA GLU A 178 -39.04 2.06 17.70
C GLU A 178 -38.89 1.81 16.19
N ASP A 179 -38.46 2.81 15.41
CA ASP A 179 -38.20 2.67 13.97
C ASP A 179 -36.89 3.34 13.55
N VAL A 180 -35.81 2.55 13.61
CA VAL A 180 -34.46 2.93 13.18
C VAL A 180 -34.36 3.26 11.67
N THR A 181 -35.42 3.02 10.90
CA THR A 181 -35.49 3.30 9.46
C THR A 181 -36.26 4.57 9.11
N SER A 182 -36.84 5.26 10.10
CA SER A 182 -37.52 6.54 9.94
C SER A 182 -36.65 7.71 10.41
N LEU A 183 -36.98 8.93 9.93
CA LEU A 183 -36.35 10.17 10.36
C LEU A 183 -37.40 11.10 10.93
N VAL A 184 -37.14 11.64 12.12
CA VAL A 184 -37.99 12.61 12.82
C VAL A 184 -37.22 13.89 13.05
N ILE A 185 -37.87 15.05 12.97
CA ILE A 185 -37.23 16.36 13.17
C ILE A 185 -36.66 16.46 14.58
N ASN A 186 -35.41 16.92 14.66
CA ASN A 186 -34.79 17.26 15.92
C ASN A 186 -35.14 18.72 16.29
N PRO A 187 -35.86 18.99 17.39
CA PRO A 187 -36.28 20.35 17.73
C PRO A 187 -35.10 21.30 18.02
N GLU A 188 -33.96 20.79 18.49
CA GLU A 188 -32.78 21.61 18.82
C GLU A 188 -31.93 21.94 17.59
N THR A 189 -31.73 20.96 16.70
CA THR A 189 -30.78 21.10 15.57
C THR A 189 -31.43 21.45 14.25
N ALA A 190 -32.73 21.17 14.05
CA ALA A 190 -33.44 21.54 12.82
C ALA A 190 -33.53 23.06 12.59
N PRO A 191 -33.76 23.93 13.60
CA PRO A 191 -33.74 25.38 13.41
C PRO A 191 -32.39 25.89 12.89
N VAL A 192 -31.28 25.27 13.32
CA VAL A 192 -29.93 25.59 12.84
C VAL A 192 -29.79 25.29 11.35
N VAL A 193 -30.33 24.15 10.90
CA VAL A 193 -30.34 23.78 9.47
C VAL A 193 -31.14 24.79 8.66
N LYS A 194 -32.37 25.15 9.09
CA LYS A 194 -33.18 26.18 8.41
C LYS A 194 -32.43 27.51 8.31
N MET A 195 -31.79 27.93 9.39
CA MET A 195 -30.98 29.15 9.43
C MET A 195 -29.79 29.10 8.44
N ILE A 196 -29.12 27.95 8.32
CA ILE A 196 -28.00 27.76 7.37
C ILE A 196 -28.45 28.00 5.94
N PHE A 197 -29.59 27.43 5.54
CA PHE A 197 -30.17 27.62 4.20
C PHE A 197 -30.56 29.10 3.98
N GLN A 198 -31.25 29.71 4.94
CA GLN A 198 -31.67 31.11 4.83
C GLN A 198 -30.47 32.07 4.70
N LYS A 199 -29.49 31.98 5.60
CA LYS A 199 -28.32 32.89 5.58
C LYS A 199 -27.48 32.75 4.30
N TYR A 200 -27.45 31.55 3.71
CA TYR A 200 -26.80 31.35 2.42
C TYR A 200 -27.59 32.04 1.29
N LEU A 201 -28.92 31.95 1.30
CA LEU A 201 -29.78 32.71 0.37
C LEU A 201 -29.64 34.23 0.55
N ASP A 202 -29.51 34.70 1.79
CA ASP A 202 -29.28 36.12 2.12
C ASP A 202 -27.93 36.67 1.63
N GLY A 203 -27.03 35.81 1.15
CA GLY A 203 -25.78 36.23 0.50
C GLY A 203 -24.49 35.89 1.24
N MET A 204 -24.55 35.27 2.42
CA MET A 204 -23.33 34.82 3.10
C MET A 204 -22.65 33.69 2.32
N ASN A 205 -21.33 33.78 2.17
CA ASN A 205 -20.57 32.67 1.59
C ASN A 205 -20.36 31.54 2.62
N ILE A 206 -20.04 30.33 2.15
CA ILE A 206 -19.90 29.13 2.98
C ILE A 206 -18.87 29.32 4.11
N THR A 207 -17.77 30.04 3.84
CA THR A 207 -16.72 30.30 4.84
C THR A 207 -17.19 31.27 5.91
N GLN A 208 -17.87 32.35 5.52
CA GLN A 208 -18.50 33.30 6.44
C GLN A 208 -19.55 32.62 7.30
N LEU A 209 -20.34 31.72 6.72
CA LEU A 209 -21.37 30.98 7.44
C LEU A 209 -20.75 30.02 8.47
N ALA A 210 -19.70 29.29 8.12
CA ALA A 210 -18.98 28.46 9.08
C ALA A 210 -18.38 29.28 10.23
N ARG A 211 -17.81 30.46 9.93
CA ARG A 211 -17.29 31.39 10.94
C ARG A 211 -18.41 31.90 11.86
N TYR A 212 -19.53 32.33 11.29
CA TYR A 212 -20.70 32.79 12.04
C TYR A 212 -21.20 31.71 13.01
N LEU A 213 -21.32 30.46 12.57
CA LEU A 213 -21.76 29.35 13.42
C LEU A 213 -20.79 29.11 14.59
N ASN A 214 -19.49 29.26 14.37
CA ASN A 214 -18.49 29.15 15.43
C ASN A 214 -18.54 30.34 16.40
N GLU A 215 -18.73 31.57 15.90
CA GLU A 215 -18.85 32.79 16.72
C GLU A 215 -20.09 32.74 17.62
N GLN A 216 -21.21 32.24 17.11
CA GLN A 216 -22.45 32.03 17.86
C GLN A 216 -22.39 30.81 18.81
N LYS A 217 -21.24 30.11 18.89
CA LYS A 217 -21.03 28.92 19.72
C LYS A 217 -22.06 27.81 19.47
N ILE A 218 -22.57 27.70 18.25
CA ILE A 218 -23.52 26.65 17.87
C ILE A 218 -22.79 25.31 17.75
N MET A 219 -23.30 24.29 18.42
CA MET A 219 -22.71 22.95 18.40
C MET A 219 -22.63 22.39 16.97
N SER A 220 -21.42 22.02 16.55
CA SER A 220 -21.21 21.39 15.25
C SER A 220 -21.82 19.97 15.20
N PRO A 221 -22.09 19.39 14.01
CA PRO A 221 -22.65 18.06 13.91
C PRO A 221 -21.81 16.97 14.59
N GLY A 222 -20.49 17.13 14.60
CA GLY A 222 -19.58 16.22 15.31
C GLY A 222 -19.67 16.36 16.83
N GLN A 223 -19.81 17.59 17.32
CA GLN A 223 -19.95 17.88 18.75
C GLN A 223 -21.27 17.36 19.29
N TYR A 224 -22.38 17.67 18.61
CA TYR A 224 -23.72 17.24 18.98
C TYR A 224 -23.84 15.72 19.09
N LYS A 225 -23.25 14.99 18.12
CA LYS A 225 -23.24 13.52 18.10
C LYS A 225 -22.54 12.88 19.30
N ARG A 226 -21.54 13.56 19.86
CA ARG A 226 -20.76 13.06 21.00
C ARG A 226 -21.38 13.48 22.33
N GLU A 227 -21.67 14.77 22.47
CA GLU A 227 -22.09 15.35 23.75
C GLU A 227 -23.55 15.07 24.06
N VAL A 228 -24.41 15.06 23.04
CA VAL A 228 -25.86 14.87 23.21
C VAL A 228 -26.25 13.42 22.88
N LEU A 229 -25.87 12.93 21.70
CA LEU A 229 -26.26 11.57 21.27
C LEU A 229 -25.36 10.46 21.82
N LYS A 230 -24.27 10.80 22.53
CA LYS A 230 -23.30 9.86 23.14
C LYS A 230 -22.84 8.73 22.22
N THR A 231 -22.86 8.95 20.91
CA THR A 231 -22.36 7.99 19.93
C THR A 231 -20.84 7.98 20.02
N GLY A 232 -20.21 6.81 20.13
CA GLY A 232 -18.76 6.62 20.35
C GLY A 232 -17.85 7.13 19.22
N VAL A 233 -17.93 8.41 18.88
CA VAL A 233 -17.14 9.08 17.85
C VAL A 233 -15.75 9.34 18.44
N LYS A 234 -14.74 8.63 17.92
CA LYS A 234 -13.33 8.85 18.27
C LYS A 234 -12.89 10.26 17.90
N LYS A 235 -12.11 10.89 18.77
CA LYS A 235 -11.60 12.27 18.64
C LYS A 235 -10.61 12.34 17.47
N THR A 236 -10.93 13.08 16.40
CA THR A 236 -10.00 13.31 15.28
C THR A 236 -9.20 14.62 15.45
N THR A 237 -9.76 15.59 16.18
CA THR A 237 -9.13 16.89 16.47
C THR A 237 -9.49 17.37 17.88
N GLU A 238 -8.67 18.29 18.41
CA GLU A 238 -8.75 18.75 19.79
C GLU A 238 -10.00 19.61 20.10
N LYS A 239 -10.54 20.29 19.07
CA LYS A 239 -11.75 21.14 19.15
C LYS A 239 -12.76 20.75 18.07
N TYR A 240 -14.05 20.78 18.42
CA TYR A 240 -15.15 20.63 17.46
C TYR A 240 -15.57 22.01 16.97
N ILE A 241 -15.32 22.29 15.70
CA ILE A 241 -15.68 23.55 15.04
C ILE A 241 -16.43 23.27 13.74
N TRP A 242 -17.26 24.22 13.31
CA TRP A 242 -17.86 24.24 12.00
C TRP A 242 -16.80 24.48 10.93
N TYR A 243 -16.59 23.48 10.07
CA TYR A 243 -15.77 23.61 8.88
C TYR A 243 -16.62 24.01 7.67
N PRO A 244 -16.09 24.81 6.72
CA PRO A 244 -16.80 25.16 5.49
C PRO A 244 -17.29 23.93 4.72
N VAL A 245 -16.54 22.82 4.75
CA VAL A 245 -16.92 21.57 4.08
C VAL A 245 -18.19 20.95 4.69
N THR A 246 -18.37 21.06 6.00
CA THR A 246 -19.55 20.55 6.72
C THR A 246 -20.78 21.37 6.36
N VAL A 247 -20.65 22.70 6.31
CA VAL A 247 -21.74 23.60 5.89
C VAL A 247 -22.12 23.31 4.43
N ARG A 248 -21.14 23.15 3.53
CA ARG A 248 -21.40 22.77 2.14
C ARG A 248 -22.14 21.44 2.03
N LEU A 249 -21.75 20.43 2.81
CA LEU A 249 -22.42 19.13 2.81
C LEU A 249 -23.89 19.25 3.21
N ILE A 250 -24.20 20.05 4.24
CA ILE A 250 -25.58 20.30 4.66
C ILE A 250 -26.38 20.94 3.53
N LEU A 251 -25.84 22.01 2.93
CA LEU A 251 -26.51 22.71 1.82
C LEU A 251 -26.72 21.81 0.59
N MET A 252 -25.91 20.77 0.38
CA MET A 252 -26.03 19.85 -0.76
C MET A 252 -26.87 18.60 -0.48
N THR A 253 -27.28 18.37 0.76
CA THR A 253 -27.99 17.13 1.12
C THR A 253 -29.49 17.31 0.91
N GLU A 254 -30.02 16.67 -0.14
CA GLU A 254 -31.46 16.72 -0.47
C GLU A 254 -32.34 16.04 0.60
N THR A 255 -31.79 15.25 1.52
CA THR A 255 -32.57 14.67 2.63
C THR A 255 -33.30 15.72 3.46
N TYR A 256 -32.85 16.98 3.48
CA TYR A 256 -33.56 18.07 4.17
C TYR A 256 -34.90 18.47 3.56
N THR A 257 -35.22 18.03 2.33
CA THR A 257 -36.51 18.27 1.66
C THR A 257 -37.53 17.15 1.89
N GLY A 258 -37.23 16.18 2.78
CA GLY A 258 -38.10 15.01 2.98
C GLY A 258 -37.86 13.88 1.96
N THR A 259 -36.76 13.93 1.21
CA THR A 259 -36.41 12.95 0.18
C THR A 259 -35.40 11.92 0.70
N THR A 260 -35.69 10.63 0.60
CA THR A 260 -34.71 9.57 0.88
C THR A 260 -33.98 9.18 -0.41
N ILE A 261 -32.64 9.25 -0.40
CA ILE A 261 -31.80 8.80 -1.52
C ILE A 261 -31.06 7.52 -1.15
N GLY A 262 -31.38 6.43 -1.86
CA GLY A 262 -30.71 5.14 -1.78
C GLY A 262 -29.80 4.86 -2.98
N GLY A 263 -28.96 3.83 -2.86
CA GLY A 263 -28.22 3.29 -4.01
C GLY A 263 -26.97 4.06 -4.45
N LYS A 264 -26.46 5.04 -3.69
CA LYS A 264 -25.24 5.84 -4.01
C LYS A 264 -23.95 5.01 -4.19
N TRP A 265 -23.93 3.81 -3.63
CA TRP A 265 -22.79 2.91 -3.65
C TRP A 265 -23.27 1.48 -3.93
N LYS A 266 -22.52 0.74 -4.73
CA LYS A 266 -22.73 -0.69 -4.99
C LYS A 266 -21.44 -1.46 -4.74
N VAL A 267 -21.54 -2.69 -4.26
CA VAL A 267 -20.37 -3.58 -4.17
C VAL A 267 -19.94 -4.01 -5.57
N ALA A 268 -18.64 -4.03 -5.85
CA ALA A 268 -18.08 -4.33 -7.17
C ALA A 268 -18.43 -5.76 -7.65
N SER A 269 -18.33 -6.74 -6.76
CA SER A 269 -18.68 -8.15 -6.99
C SER A 269 -19.11 -8.81 -5.68
N VAL A 270 -19.84 -9.93 -5.76
CA VAL A 270 -20.23 -10.70 -4.58
C VAL A 270 -18.97 -11.16 -3.83
N GLY A 271 -18.91 -10.95 -2.51
CA GLY A 271 -17.73 -11.26 -1.68
C GLY A 271 -16.62 -10.21 -1.65
N SER A 272 -16.71 -9.13 -2.45
CA SER A 272 -15.71 -8.05 -2.43
C SER A 272 -16.01 -6.97 -1.38
N ASN A 273 -14.98 -6.45 -0.72
CA ASN A 273 -15.08 -5.25 0.12
C ASN A 273 -14.95 -3.93 -0.67
N LYS A 274 -14.82 -4.00 -2.00
CA LYS A 274 -14.69 -2.82 -2.85
C LYS A 274 -16.06 -2.24 -3.19
N HIS A 275 -16.30 -1.00 -2.75
CA HIS A 275 -17.50 -0.23 -3.08
C HIS A 275 -17.24 0.70 -4.27
N LEU A 276 -18.14 0.66 -5.26
CA LEU A 276 -18.17 1.55 -6.42
C LEU A 276 -19.26 2.60 -6.24
N LYS A 277 -18.94 3.86 -6.56
CA LYS A 277 -19.93 4.94 -6.62
C LYS A 277 -20.81 4.74 -7.86
N THR A 278 -22.13 4.81 -7.70
CA THR A 278 -23.09 4.73 -8.80
C THR A 278 -23.33 6.10 -9.43
N LYS A 279 -23.75 6.11 -10.70
CA LYS A 279 -24.19 7.34 -11.38
C LYS A 279 -25.48 7.84 -10.72
N GLU A 280 -25.71 9.14 -10.77
CA GLU A 280 -26.88 9.79 -10.14
C GLU A 280 -28.20 9.30 -10.76
N GLU A 281 -28.20 8.98 -12.05
CA GLU A 281 -29.32 8.37 -12.78
C GLU A 281 -29.78 7.02 -12.21
N ASP A 282 -28.86 6.28 -11.58
CA ASP A 282 -29.15 4.96 -10.98
C ASP A 282 -29.59 5.07 -9.51
N TRP A 283 -29.69 6.28 -8.95
CA TRP A 283 -30.06 6.48 -7.56
C TRP A 283 -31.56 6.25 -7.36
N ILE A 284 -31.91 5.60 -6.25
CA ILE A 284 -33.30 5.40 -5.87
C ILE A 284 -33.71 6.62 -5.04
N VAL A 285 -34.45 7.53 -5.65
CA VAL A 285 -34.95 8.76 -5.03
C VAL A 285 -36.43 8.57 -4.71
N VAL A 286 -36.79 8.67 -3.43
CA VAL A 286 -38.17 8.57 -2.97
C VAL A 286 -38.50 9.85 -2.19
N GLU A 287 -39.45 10.63 -2.71
CA GLU A 287 -39.90 11.89 -2.10
C GLU A 287 -40.96 11.63 -1.00
N GLY A 288 -41.09 12.57 -0.05
CA GLY A 288 -42.16 12.54 0.96
C GLY A 288 -42.03 11.43 2.02
N THR A 289 -40.81 10.99 2.31
CA THR A 289 -40.57 9.87 3.24
C THR A 289 -40.54 10.27 4.70
N HIS A 290 -40.29 11.55 4.97
CA HIS A 290 -40.21 12.14 6.31
C HIS A 290 -40.48 13.65 6.25
N GLU A 291 -40.70 14.27 7.40
CA GLU A 291 -41.01 15.70 7.48
C GLU A 291 -39.82 16.55 7.00
N ALA A 292 -40.08 17.45 6.04
CA ALA A 292 -39.06 18.31 5.45
C ALA A 292 -38.67 19.44 6.40
N ILE A 293 -37.36 19.64 6.61
CA ILE A 293 -36.86 20.81 7.35
C ILE A 293 -36.88 22.05 6.45
N VAL A 294 -36.58 21.87 5.16
CA VAL A 294 -36.49 22.93 4.15
C VAL A 294 -37.39 22.56 2.98
N SER A 295 -38.11 23.52 2.39
CA SER A 295 -38.93 23.25 1.22
C SER A 295 -38.08 22.98 -0.02
N LYS A 296 -38.64 22.27 -1.01
CA LYS A 296 -37.93 21.93 -2.25
C LYS A 296 -37.50 23.19 -3.00
N GLU A 297 -38.34 24.22 -2.99
CA GLU A 297 -38.07 25.51 -3.63
C GLU A 297 -36.87 26.23 -3.02
N VAL A 298 -36.74 26.21 -1.68
CA VAL A 298 -35.60 26.80 -0.98
C VAL A 298 -34.32 26.01 -1.27
N PHE A 299 -34.41 24.68 -1.31
CA PHE A 299 -33.29 23.82 -1.64
C PHE A 299 -32.78 24.04 -3.07
N ASP A 300 -33.70 24.11 -4.04
CA ASP A 300 -33.38 24.32 -5.45
C ASP A 300 -32.73 25.69 -5.69
N ALA A 301 -33.25 26.75 -5.05
CA ALA A 301 -32.64 28.09 -5.09
C ALA A 301 -31.21 28.09 -4.52
N VAL A 302 -30.94 27.30 -3.48
CA VAL A 302 -29.60 27.12 -2.92
C VAL A 302 -28.68 26.36 -3.90
N GLN A 303 -29.17 25.30 -4.55
CA GLN A 303 -28.38 24.56 -5.55
C GLN A 303 -28.02 25.44 -6.73
N GLU A 304 -28.97 26.20 -7.27
CA GLU A 304 -28.72 27.14 -8.37
C GLU A 304 -27.63 28.15 -7.99
N LYS A 305 -27.73 28.74 -6.79
CA LYS A 305 -26.72 29.67 -6.28
C LYS A 305 -25.34 29.02 -6.08
N LEU A 306 -25.29 27.77 -5.61
CA LEU A 306 -24.05 26.98 -5.51
C LEU A 306 -23.43 26.72 -6.89
N GLU A 307 -24.24 26.36 -7.88
CA GLU A 307 -23.79 26.15 -9.26
C GLU A 307 -23.26 27.45 -9.89
N LEU A 308 -24.00 28.56 -9.78
CA LEU A 308 -23.56 29.86 -10.30
C LEU A 308 -22.22 30.28 -9.70
N ASN A 309 -22.03 30.07 -8.40
CA ASN A 309 -20.76 30.35 -7.72
C ASN A 309 -19.63 29.40 -8.17
N SER A 310 -19.95 28.14 -8.47
CA SER A 310 -19.00 27.16 -9.04
C SER A 310 -18.59 27.54 -10.47
N ARG A 311 -19.55 27.92 -11.33
CA ARG A 311 -19.32 28.36 -12.72
C ARG A 311 -18.50 29.66 -12.78
N LYS A 312 -18.72 30.60 -11.84
CA LYS A 312 -17.88 31.80 -11.68
C LYS A 312 -16.43 31.45 -11.31
N ARG A 313 -16.20 30.40 -10.50
CA ARG A 313 -14.85 29.88 -10.20
C ARG A 313 -14.22 29.18 -11.41
N SER A 314 -15.00 28.42 -12.18
CA SER A 314 -14.54 27.75 -13.41
C SER A 314 -14.07 28.74 -14.49
N LYS A 315 -14.79 29.86 -14.67
CA LYS A 315 -14.36 30.93 -15.60
C LYS A 315 -13.08 31.69 -15.19
N THR A 316 -12.53 31.44 -14.00
CA THR A 316 -11.33 32.16 -13.50
C THR A 316 -10.06 31.30 -13.50
N HIS A 317 -10.08 30.09 -14.07
CA HIS A 317 -8.93 29.18 -13.99
C HIS A 317 -8.51 28.55 -15.33
N ASN A 318 -8.34 29.38 -16.37
CA ASN A 318 -7.30 29.06 -17.37
C ASN A 318 -5.97 29.70 -16.95
N ASN A 319 -5.49 29.35 -15.75
CA ASN A 319 -4.18 29.75 -15.26
C ASN A 319 -3.16 28.73 -15.76
N ASN A 320 -2.80 28.83 -17.03
CA ASN A 320 -1.58 28.21 -17.55
C ASN A 320 -0.46 29.24 -17.46
N TYR A 321 0.21 29.29 -16.31
CA TYR A 321 1.40 30.11 -16.11
C TYR A 321 2.60 29.19 -15.85
N PRO A 322 3.83 29.60 -16.23
CA PRO A 322 4.98 28.69 -16.29
C PRO A 322 5.28 27.99 -14.97
N LEU A 323 5.19 28.72 -13.85
CA LEU A 323 5.58 28.25 -12.51
C LEU A 323 4.44 27.67 -11.66
N LYS A 324 3.32 27.27 -12.28
CA LYS A 324 2.15 26.77 -11.53
C LYS A 324 2.44 25.49 -10.77
N GLY A 325 2.31 25.60 -9.44
CA GLY A 325 2.49 24.52 -8.48
C GLY A 325 3.94 24.33 -7.99
N LEU A 326 4.89 25.11 -8.52
CA LEU A 326 6.31 25.00 -8.18
C LEU A 326 6.74 25.95 -7.07
N VAL A 327 6.06 27.10 -6.92
CA VAL A 327 6.46 28.16 -5.98
C VAL A 327 5.84 27.99 -4.58
N LYS A 328 6.69 27.95 -3.56
CA LYS A 328 6.35 27.75 -2.15
C LYS A 328 6.90 28.89 -1.28
N CYS A 329 6.20 29.19 -0.19
CA CYS A 329 6.68 30.09 0.86
C CYS A 329 7.72 29.37 1.73
N GLY A 330 8.93 29.92 1.85
CA GLY A 330 9.99 29.41 2.72
C GLY A 330 9.66 29.48 4.21
N GLY A 331 8.78 30.40 4.62
CA GLY A 331 8.36 30.54 6.03
C GLY A 331 7.24 29.57 6.45
N CYS A 332 6.21 29.37 5.61
CA CYS A 332 5.04 28.54 5.99
C CYS A 332 4.92 27.22 5.20
N GLY A 333 5.80 26.96 4.24
CA GLY A 333 5.84 25.75 3.41
C GLY A 333 4.66 25.56 2.45
N GLN A 334 3.72 26.51 2.39
CA GLN A 334 2.54 26.43 1.53
C GLN A 334 2.84 26.97 0.13
N ASN A 335 2.13 26.46 -0.88
CA ASN A 335 2.21 26.97 -2.25
C ASN A 335 1.75 28.44 -2.29
N LEU A 336 2.50 29.28 -3.00
CA LEU A 336 2.08 30.66 -3.25
C LEU A 336 0.89 30.69 -4.20
N GLN A 337 -0.06 31.57 -3.91
CA GLN A 337 -1.24 31.78 -4.73
C GLN A 337 -0.89 32.76 -5.86
N HIS A 338 -1.08 32.33 -7.10
CA HIS A 338 -0.97 33.21 -8.26
C HIS A 338 -2.26 34.01 -8.48
N VAL A 339 -2.14 35.33 -8.51
CA VAL A 339 -3.20 36.28 -8.78
C VAL A 339 -3.05 36.76 -10.22
N THR A 340 -4.05 36.54 -11.06
CA THR A 340 -4.01 36.93 -12.49
C THR A 340 -4.66 38.25 -12.82
N ARG A 341 -5.35 38.88 -11.86
CA ARG A 341 -6.04 40.16 -12.08
C ARG A 341 -5.18 41.31 -11.62
N CYS A 342 -5.07 42.34 -12.45
CA CYS A 342 -4.35 43.59 -12.19
C CYS A 342 -2.90 43.35 -11.72
N ASN A 343 -1.98 43.28 -12.68
CA ASN A 343 -0.57 42.95 -12.50
C ASN A 343 -0.34 41.54 -11.91
N PRO A 344 -0.13 40.51 -12.76
CA PRO A 344 0.03 39.13 -12.31
C PRO A 344 1.17 38.96 -11.31
N HIS A 345 0.88 38.31 -10.18
CA HIS A 345 1.86 38.13 -9.11
C HIS A 345 1.56 36.92 -8.23
N PHE A 346 2.58 36.43 -7.56
CA PHE A 346 2.47 35.45 -6.48
C PHE A 346 2.34 36.13 -5.12
N LYS A 347 1.47 35.58 -4.27
CA LYS A 347 1.31 36.00 -2.87
C LYS A 347 1.14 34.81 -1.94
N CYS A 348 1.62 34.92 -0.71
CA CYS A 348 1.37 33.91 0.31
C CYS A 348 -0.10 33.96 0.76
N PRO A 349 -0.88 32.85 0.68
CA PRO A 349 -2.28 32.84 1.10
C PRO A 349 -2.45 33.01 2.62
N ARG A 350 -1.41 32.69 3.40
CA ARG A 350 -1.41 32.76 4.86
C ARG A 350 -1.07 34.15 5.41
N LYS A 351 -0.72 35.11 4.55
CA LYS A 351 -0.39 36.49 4.95
C LYS A 351 -1.49 37.20 5.76
N PHE A 352 -2.73 36.73 5.65
CA PHE A 352 -3.89 37.30 6.35
C PHE A 352 -4.35 36.52 7.58
N ASN A 353 -3.77 35.34 7.87
CA ASN A 353 -4.36 34.39 8.83
C ASN A 353 -3.53 34.12 10.10
N VAL A 354 -2.22 34.44 10.16
CA VAL A 354 -1.42 34.23 11.39
C VAL A 354 -0.22 35.19 11.45
N ALA A 355 0.10 35.67 12.66
CA ALA A 355 1.28 36.45 13.03
C ALA A 355 2.61 35.67 12.92
N ASN A 356 2.92 35.11 11.75
CA ASN A 356 4.23 34.49 11.50
C ASN A 356 5.11 35.50 10.75
N GLN A 357 6.12 36.04 11.42
CA GLN A 357 7.01 37.10 10.90
C GLN A 357 7.85 36.64 9.68
N ASP A 358 7.91 35.33 9.44
CA ASP A 358 8.77 34.72 8.41
C ASP A 358 8.07 34.45 7.06
N CYS A 359 6.76 34.76 6.95
CA CYS A 359 6.04 34.57 5.68
C CYS A 359 6.36 35.67 4.67
N VAL A 360 6.45 35.32 3.38
CA VAL A 360 6.60 36.30 2.29
C VAL A 360 5.43 37.30 2.32
N THR A 361 5.75 38.56 2.54
CA THR A 361 4.80 39.68 2.63
C THR A 361 4.63 40.40 1.30
N ASP A 362 5.72 40.54 0.55
CA ASP A 362 5.77 41.20 -0.75
C ASP A 362 5.06 40.39 -1.86
N ASN A 363 4.56 41.12 -2.87
CA ASN A 363 4.05 40.51 -4.08
C ASN A 363 5.22 40.22 -5.04
N LEU A 364 5.31 39.00 -5.55
CA LEU A 364 6.31 38.63 -6.55
C LEU A 364 5.68 38.75 -7.94
N TYR A 365 6.01 39.81 -8.68
CA TYR A 365 5.44 40.07 -10.00
C TYR A 365 5.98 39.11 -11.06
N ASP A 366 5.11 38.66 -11.95
CA ASP A 366 5.42 37.61 -12.94
C ASP A 366 6.57 37.98 -13.88
N ASP A 367 6.64 39.22 -14.35
CA ASP A 367 7.63 39.64 -15.35
C ASP A 367 9.06 39.49 -14.82
N GLU A 368 9.34 40.08 -13.66
CA GLU A 368 10.66 40.03 -13.02
C GLU A 368 10.99 38.61 -12.53
N PHE A 369 10.00 37.94 -11.93
CA PHE A 369 10.22 36.62 -11.33
C PHE A 369 10.45 35.54 -12.40
N ASN A 370 9.65 35.51 -13.47
CA ASN A 370 9.83 34.53 -14.55
C ASN A 370 11.15 34.77 -15.29
N GLU A 371 11.56 36.02 -15.51
CA GLU A 371 12.85 36.33 -16.17
C GLU A 371 14.03 35.86 -15.32
N MET A 372 14.00 36.13 -14.02
CA MET A 372 15.06 35.71 -13.10
C MET A 372 15.19 34.17 -13.06
N ILE A 373 14.07 33.45 -12.96
CA ILE A 373 14.09 31.98 -13.00
C ILE A 373 14.60 31.46 -14.35
N PHE A 374 14.21 32.09 -15.46
CA PHE A 374 14.69 31.68 -16.78
C PHE A 374 16.20 31.87 -16.95
N ARG A 375 16.76 32.96 -16.43
CA ARG A 375 18.22 33.19 -16.41
C ARG A 375 18.94 32.13 -15.57
N ALA A 376 18.37 31.75 -14.42
CA ALA A 376 18.94 30.70 -13.58
C ALA A 376 18.97 29.34 -14.31
N ILE A 377 17.90 28.98 -15.03
CA ILE A 377 17.85 27.75 -15.85
C ILE A 377 18.92 27.77 -16.95
N LYS A 378 19.11 28.90 -17.64
CA LYS A 378 20.14 29.04 -18.68
C LYS A 378 21.56 28.84 -18.12
N LEU A 379 21.84 29.43 -16.96
CA LEU A 379 23.13 29.26 -16.30
C LEU A 379 23.34 27.79 -15.88
N PHE A 380 22.30 27.16 -15.35
CA PHE A 380 22.31 25.75 -14.96
C PHE A 380 22.64 24.84 -16.16
N ALA A 381 21.94 25.02 -17.28
CA ALA A 381 22.16 24.21 -18.49
C ALA A 381 23.59 24.33 -19.02
N LYS A 382 24.13 25.55 -19.08
CA LYS A 382 25.51 25.77 -19.52
C LYS A 382 26.54 25.04 -18.65
N ILE A 383 26.36 25.08 -17.32
CA ILE A 383 27.26 24.37 -16.38
C ILE A 383 27.16 22.86 -16.58
N SER A 384 25.95 22.34 -16.84
CA SER A 384 25.76 20.92 -17.12
C SER A 384 26.39 20.47 -18.44
N ASP A 385 26.38 21.30 -19.48
CA ASP A 385 27.02 20.99 -20.77
C ASP A 385 28.55 20.91 -20.67
N ASP A 386 29.16 21.87 -19.98
CA ASP A 386 30.61 21.90 -19.76
C ASP A 386 31.09 20.68 -18.94
N ALA A 387 30.20 20.09 -18.13
CA ALA A 387 30.48 18.90 -17.32
C ALA A 387 30.39 17.58 -18.08
N GLU A 388 29.68 17.53 -19.22
CA GLU A 388 29.36 16.30 -19.94
C GLU A 388 30.60 15.50 -20.40
N PRO A 389 31.62 16.13 -21.01
CA PRO A 389 32.79 15.38 -21.50
C PRO A 389 33.58 14.71 -20.37
N VAL A 390 33.60 15.33 -19.19
CA VAL A 390 34.30 14.80 -18.00
C VAL A 390 33.57 13.59 -17.45
N LEU A 391 32.24 13.64 -17.40
CA LEU A 391 31.40 12.53 -16.93
C LEU A 391 31.48 11.32 -17.87
N GLU A 392 31.52 11.54 -19.19
CA GLU A 392 31.69 10.46 -20.16
C GLU A 392 33.04 9.74 -20.04
N LEU A 393 34.13 10.49 -19.83
CA LEU A 393 35.45 9.89 -19.58
C LEU A 393 35.46 9.03 -18.31
N GLN A 394 34.82 9.50 -17.23
CA GLN A 394 34.70 8.74 -15.98
C GLN A 394 33.84 7.48 -16.14
N LYS A 395 32.70 7.57 -16.84
CA LYS A 395 31.84 6.41 -17.15
C LYS A 395 32.62 5.36 -17.93
N ALA A 396 33.40 5.79 -18.94
CA ALA A 396 34.23 4.89 -19.74
C ALA A 396 35.31 4.20 -18.91
N GLU A 397 35.99 4.93 -18.01
CA GLU A 397 37.01 4.38 -17.12
C GLU A 397 36.42 3.36 -16.14
N LEU A 398 35.28 3.68 -15.49
CA LEU A 398 34.60 2.78 -14.56
C LEU A 398 34.07 1.53 -15.27
N LYS A 399 33.46 1.66 -16.46
CA LYS A 399 33.05 0.52 -17.29
C LYS A 399 34.24 -0.37 -17.65
N SER A 400 35.39 0.21 -17.98
CA SER A 400 36.62 -0.54 -18.27
C SER A 400 37.10 -1.33 -17.04
N LYS A 401 37.10 -0.71 -15.86
CA LYS A 401 37.47 -1.37 -14.59
C LYS A 401 36.53 -2.53 -14.23
N VAL A 402 35.21 -2.32 -14.34
CA VAL A 402 34.20 -3.36 -14.07
C VAL A 402 34.38 -4.56 -15.02
N ASN A 403 34.53 -4.29 -16.32
CA ASN A 403 34.72 -5.35 -17.31
C ASN A 403 36.06 -6.08 -17.14
N GLY A 404 37.13 -5.35 -16.78
CA GLY A 404 38.44 -5.91 -16.48
C GLY A 404 38.43 -6.83 -15.26
N ALA A 405 37.78 -6.41 -14.17
CA ALA A 405 37.61 -7.22 -12.97
C ALA A 405 36.77 -8.48 -13.24
N ALA A 406 35.66 -8.35 -13.97
CA ALA A 406 34.82 -9.49 -14.36
C ALA A 406 35.58 -10.57 -15.15
N LYS A 407 36.51 -10.15 -16.03
CA LYS A 407 37.37 -11.07 -16.77
C LYS A 407 38.33 -11.81 -15.84
N LYS A 408 39.03 -11.08 -14.95
CA LYS A 408 39.97 -11.69 -13.99
C LYS A 408 39.29 -12.66 -13.02
N ILE A 409 38.08 -12.34 -12.54
CA ILE A 409 37.28 -13.22 -11.68
C ILE A 409 36.94 -14.53 -12.41
N ARG A 410 36.60 -14.45 -13.70
CA ARG A 410 36.32 -15.63 -14.53
C ARG A 410 37.56 -16.53 -14.66
N ASP A 411 38.69 -15.93 -15.00
CA ASP A 411 39.96 -16.65 -15.17
C ASP A 411 40.42 -17.34 -13.85
N ALA A 412 40.19 -16.70 -12.70
CA ALA A 412 40.45 -17.26 -11.38
C ALA A 412 39.48 -18.41 -11.02
N LYS A 413 38.18 -18.26 -11.31
CA LYS A 413 37.18 -19.33 -11.13
C LYS A 413 37.49 -20.58 -11.97
N ASP A 414 37.94 -20.38 -13.21
CA ASP A 414 38.38 -21.48 -14.09
C ASP A 414 39.63 -22.17 -13.54
N SER A 415 40.55 -21.41 -12.94
CA SER A 415 41.74 -21.96 -12.28
C SER A 415 41.40 -22.78 -11.03
N ILE A 416 40.45 -22.32 -10.20
CA ILE A 416 39.93 -23.10 -9.06
C ILE A 416 39.28 -24.40 -9.53
N SER A 417 38.50 -24.37 -10.62
CA SER A 417 37.88 -25.56 -11.19
C SER A 417 38.93 -26.60 -11.60
N ARG A 418 40.03 -26.16 -12.25
CA ARG A 418 41.16 -27.01 -12.60
C ARG A 418 41.84 -27.64 -11.36
N TYR A 419 42.07 -26.85 -10.31
CA TYR A 419 42.66 -27.37 -9.06
C TYR A 419 41.73 -28.37 -8.34
N LYS A 420 40.42 -28.12 -8.33
CA LYS A 420 39.43 -29.07 -7.79
C LYS A 420 39.43 -30.38 -8.56
N HIS A 421 39.53 -30.33 -9.89
CA HIS A 421 39.63 -31.53 -10.71
C HIS A 421 40.90 -32.34 -10.40
N GLN A 422 42.06 -31.67 -10.31
CA GLN A 422 43.32 -32.31 -9.90
C GLN A 422 43.23 -32.95 -8.51
N LYS A 423 42.47 -32.35 -7.59
CA LYS A 423 42.24 -32.91 -6.25
C LYS A 423 41.38 -34.18 -6.31
N THR A 424 40.38 -34.23 -7.18
CA THR A 424 39.59 -35.45 -7.43
C THR A 424 40.45 -36.57 -8.01
N GLU A 425 41.29 -36.27 -9.01
CA GLU A 425 42.24 -37.24 -9.57
C GLU A 425 43.23 -37.75 -8.52
N LEU A 426 43.76 -36.85 -7.69
CA LEU A 426 44.69 -37.20 -6.62
C LEU A 426 44.04 -38.13 -5.58
N TYR A 427 42.77 -37.90 -5.25
CA TYR A 427 42.00 -38.78 -4.36
C TYR A 427 41.77 -40.17 -4.96
N MET A 428 41.44 -40.26 -6.26
CA MET A 428 41.28 -41.54 -6.94
C MET A 428 42.58 -42.37 -6.90
N ARG A 429 43.72 -41.74 -7.16
CA ARG A 429 45.04 -42.40 -7.10
C ARG A 429 45.40 -42.90 -5.69
N TYR A 430 45.02 -42.15 -4.66
CA TYR A 430 45.17 -42.58 -3.27
C TYR A 430 44.25 -43.77 -2.94
N ALA A 431 42.99 -43.74 -3.38
CA ALA A 431 42.03 -44.83 -3.19
C ALA A 431 42.43 -46.11 -3.93
N MET A 432 43.22 -46.00 -5.01
CA MET A 432 43.81 -47.13 -5.75
C MET A 432 45.16 -47.58 -5.17
N GLU A 433 45.59 -47.04 -4.03
CA GLU A 433 46.86 -47.31 -3.34
C GLU A 433 48.13 -47.03 -4.19
N GLU A 434 48.01 -46.21 -5.25
CA GLU A 434 49.13 -45.85 -6.13
C GLU A 434 50.10 -44.84 -5.52
N ILE A 435 49.68 -44.15 -4.44
CA ILE A 435 50.44 -43.12 -3.74
C ILE A 435 50.29 -43.29 -2.23
N SER A 436 51.33 -42.95 -1.47
CA SER A 436 51.29 -43.01 0.00
C SER A 436 50.43 -41.89 0.59
N GLU A 437 49.94 -42.08 1.82
CA GLU A 437 49.19 -41.07 2.57
C GLU A 437 49.98 -39.77 2.77
N GLU A 438 51.30 -39.88 3.01
CA GLU A 438 52.22 -38.74 3.14
C GLU A 438 52.38 -37.96 1.82
N GLU A 439 52.37 -38.65 0.68
CA GLU A 439 52.45 -38.01 -0.63
C GLU A 439 51.13 -37.36 -1.04
N PHE A 440 49.99 -37.99 -0.69
CA PHE A 440 48.65 -37.45 -0.88
C PHE A 440 48.47 -36.15 -0.07
N THR A 441 48.74 -36.18 1.23
CA THR A 441 48.60 -35.01 2.13
C THR A 441 49.44 -33.83 1.65
N ARG A 442 50.72 -34.06 1.31
CA ARG A 442 51.59 -32.98 0.78
C ARG A 442 51.07 -32.33 -0.51
N LYS A 443 50.58 -33.13 -1.46
CA LYS A 443 50.05 -32.62 -2.73
C LYS A 443 48.67 -31.96 -2.55
N ASN A 444 47.83 -32.52 -1.70
CA ASN A 444 46.53 -31.96 -1.36
C ASN A 444 46.67 -30.59 -0.67
N ASP A 445 47.56 -30.47 0.32
CA ASP A 445 47.83 -29.19 1.00
C ASP A 445 48.35 -28.11 0.04
N LYS A 446 49.15 -28.50 -0.96
CA LYS A 446 49.63 -27.58 -1.99
C LYS A 446 48.48 -27.07 -2.86
N LEU A 447 47.56 -27.95 -3.26
CA LEU A 447 46.38 -27.57 -4.03
C LEU A 447 45.41 -26.72 -3.20
N ASP A 448 45.19 -27.07 -1.94
CA ASP A 448 44.33 -26.32 -1.03
C ASP A 448 44.86 -24.89 -0.81
N LYS A 449 46.18 -24.71 -0.66
CA LYS A 449 46.81 -23.37 -0.61
C LYS A 449 46.62 -22.55 -1.90
N GLN A 450 46.64 -23.20 -3.07
CA GLN A 450 46.39 -22.49 -4.34
C GLN A 450 44.92 -22.10 -4.48
N ILE A 451 44.00 -22.99 -4.09
CA ILE A 451 42.56 -22.71 -4.07
C ILE A 451 42.27 -21.55 -3.12
N GLU A 452 42.82 -21.58 -1.91
CA GLU A 452 42.64 -20.51 -0.91
C GLU A 452 43.15 -19.16 -1.42
N LYS A 453 44.33 -19.13 -2.05
CA LYS A 453 44.91 -17.92 -2.66
C LYS A 453 44.02 -17.34 -3.77
N GLU A 454 43.55 -18.17 -4.69
CA GLU A 454 42.67 -17.73 -5.78
C GLU A 454 41.29 -17.30 -5.25
N THR A 455 40.78 -17.97 -4.21
CA THR A 455 39.50 -17.61 -3.57
C THR A 455 39.59 -16.26 -2.88
N LEU A 456 40.70 -15.97 -2.18
CA LEU A 456 40.95 -14.67 -1.58
C LEU A 456 41.08 -13.56 -2.63
N ALA A 457 41.76 -13.84 -3.75
CA ALA A 457 41.87 -12.91 -4.87
C ALA A 457 40.50 -12.59 -5.50
N ILE A 458 39.63 -13.59 -5.66
CA ILE A 458 38.25 -13.39 -6.13
C ILE A 458 37.49 -12.47 -5.18
N ALA A 459 37.56 -12.70 -3.87
CA ALA A 459 36.85 -11.88 -2.89
C ALA A 459 37.29 -10.40 -2.94
N GLN A 460 38.60 -10.14 -3.10
CA GLN A 460 39.12 -8.77 -3.27
C GLN A 460 38.61 -8.14 -4.58
N MET A 461 38.68 -8.86 -5.69
CA MET A 461 38.24 -8.36 -7.00
C MET A 461 36.72 -8.15 -7.08
N GLU A 462 35.91 -8.99 -6.42
CA GLU A 462 34.44 -8.82 -6.34
C GLU A 462 34.08 -7.57 -5.52
N THR A 463 34.86 -7.25 -4.48
CA THR A 463 34.70 -6.01 -3.70
C THR A 463 35.01 -4.78 -4.56
N GLU A 464 36.15 -4.76 -5.24
CA GLU A 464 36.54 -3.68 -6.17
C GLU A 464 35.52 -3.50 -7.31
N GLN A 465 34.97 -4.60 -7.84
CA GLN A 465 33.95 -4.58 -8.87
C GLN A 465 32.64 -3.97 -8.34
N SER A 466 32.23 -4.32 -7.13
CA SER A 466 31.02 -3.79 -6.50
C SER A 466 31.15 -2.28 -6.26
N GLU A 467 32.27 -1.82 -5.71
CA GLU A 467 32.53 -0.39 -5.49
C GLU A 467 32.53 0.40 -6.81
N ALA A 468 33.13 -0.15 -7.87
CA ALA A 468 33.14 0.49 -9.18
C ALA A 468 31.74 0.50 -9.84
N ALA A 469 30.95 -0.55 -9.64
CA ALA A 469 29.57 -0.63 -10.13
C ALA A 469 28.63 0.32 -9.38
N GLU A 470 28.79 0.46 -8.06
CA GLU A 470 28.04 1.41 -7.24
C GLU A 470 28.34 2.85 -7.68
N ARG A 471 29.61 3.22 -7.87
CA ARG A 471 29.99 4.53 -8.43
C ARG A 471 29.44 4.77 -9.84
N LEU A 472 29.35 3.72 -10.66
CA LEU A 472 28.75 3.82 -11.99
C LEU A 472 27.23 4.01 -11.93
N PHE A 473 26.56 3.39 -10.96
CA PHE A 473 25.12 3.57 -10.71
C PHE A 473 24.80 4.96 -10.13
N GLU A 474 25.72 5.53 -9.36
CA GLU A 474 25.60 6.89 -8.82
C GLU A 474 25.74 8.00 -9.86
N LEU A 475 26.26 7.68 -11.05
CA LEU A 475 26.39 8.60 -12.17
C LEU A 475 25.05 8.73 -12.91
N PRO A 476 24.66 9.93 -13.32
CA PRO A 476 23.35 10.17 -13.90
C PRO A 476 23.17 9.58 -15.31
N PRO A 477 21.93 9.20 -15.67
CA PRO A 477 21.60 8.61 -16.97
C PRO A 477 21.73 9.62 -18.12
N ASP A 478 22.03 9.10 -19.31
CA ASP A 478 22.23 9.89 -20.54
C ASP A 478 20.91 10.58 -20.96
N GLY A 479 20.88 11.91 -20.92
CA GLY A 479 19.67 12.67 -21.29
C GLY A 479 19.85 14.18 -21.52
N ARG A 480 21.09 14.69 -21.52
CA ARG A 480 21.35 16.14 -21.48
C ARG A 480 21.28 16.85 -22.83
N GLN A 481 21.59 16.18 -23.93
CA GLN A 481 21.54 16.80 -25.27
C GLN A 481 20.16 17.33 -25.68
N CYS A 482 19.07 16.72 -25.20
CA CYS A 482 17.72 17.21 -25.52
C CYS A 482 17.29 18.45 -24.69
N LEU A 483 18.02 18.79 -23.62
CA LEU A 483 17.64 19.83 -22.65
C LEU A 483 18.11 21.22 -23.08
N THR A 484 19.26 21.30 -23.76
CA THR A 484 19.85 22.54 -24.29
C THR A 484 19.09 23.08 -25.48
N ASP A 485 18.73 22.20 -26.42
CA ASP A 485 17.92 22.52 -27.60
C ASP A 485 16.57 23.13 -27.20
N LEU A 486 15.97 22.64 -26.10
CA LEU A 486 14.71 23.14 -25.56
C LEU A 486 14.85 24.58 -25.02
N ILE A 487 16.01 24.96 -24.51
CA ILE A 487 16.30 26.30 -23.96
C ILE A 487 16.64 27.28 -25.09
N GLU A 488 17.47 26.88 -26.06
CA GLU A 488 17.88 27.75 -27.17
C GLU A 488 16.71 28.16 -28.07
N GLY A 489 15.71 27.26 -28.23
CA GLY A 489 14.51 27.54 -29.01
C GLY A 489 13.51 28.52 -28.37
N ASN A 490 13.66 28.87 -27.08
CA ASN A 490 12.67 29.65 -26.35
C ASN A 490 13.22 30.99 -25.83
N LYS A 491 12.47 32.09 -26.06
CA LYS A 491 12.82 33.44 -25.57
C LYS A 491 12.31 33.74 -24.15
N GLN A 492 11.35 32.96 -23.67
CA GLN A 492 10.68 33.15 -22.38
C GLN A 492 10.51 31.81 -21.66
N LEU A 493 10.30 31.87 -20.35
CA LEU A 493 10.03 30.69 -19.53
C LEU A 493 8.70 30.06 -19.94
N THR A 494 8.74 28.83 -20.45
CA THR A 494 7.54 28.03 -20.69
C THR A 494 7.31 27.07 -19.52
N ARG A 495 6.07 26.57 -19.39
CA ARG A 495 5.74 25.55 -18.38
C ARG A 495 6.59 24.29 -18.55
N GLU A 496 6.81 23.87 -19.79
CA GLU A 496 7.58 22.68 -20.13
C GLU A 496 9.01 22.82 -19.60
N ILE A 497 9.66 23.94 -19.89
CA ILE A 497 11.00 24.24 -19.35
C ILE A 497 10.98 24.25 -17.82
N ALA A 498 10.01 24.94 -17.19
CA ALA A 498 9.95 25.02 -15.73
C ALA A 498 9.81 23.64 -15.06
N VAL A 499 8.92 22.78 -15.55
CA VAL A 499 8.69 21.45 -14.95
C VAL A 499 9.85 20.50 -15.21
N THR A 500 10.55 20.64 -16.34
CA THR A 500 11.70 19.80 -16.67
C THR A 500 12.89 20.07 -15.77
N PHE A 501 13.24 21.34 -15.52
CA PHE A 501 14.44 21.69 -14.76
C PHE A 501 14.19 21.86 -13.25
N ILE A 502 13.00 22.26 -12.84
CA ILE A 502 12.72 22.71 -11.47
C ILE A 502 11.75 21.75 -10.77
N ARG A 503 12.21 21.22 -9.63
CA ARG A 503 11.40 20.44 -8.69
C ARG A 503 10.53 21.33 -7.80
N GLY A 504 11.07 22.46 -7.37
CA GLY A 504 10.38 23.42 -6.50
C GLY A 504 11.16 24.73 -6.34
N ILE A 505 10.46 25.80 -5.98
CA ILE A 505 11.06 27.10 -5.70
C ILE A 505 10.57 27.54 -4.32
N LYS A 506 11.48 27.83 -3.39
CA LYS A 506 11.17 28.41 -2.09
C LYS A 506 11.54 29.88 -2.09
N VAL A 507 10.58 30.72 -1.70
CA VAL A 507 10.80 32.18 -1.59
C VAL A 507 10.64 32.60 -0.12
N TYR A 508 11.60 33.36 0.37
CA TYR A 508 11.67 33.85 1.74
C TYR A 508 11.37 35.36 1.82
N ASN A 509 11.07 35.85 3.02
CA ASN A 509 10.65 37.25 3.23
C ASN A 509 11.81 38.26 3.01
N ASP A 510 13.06 37.82 3.13
CA ASP A 510 14.29 38.57 2.84
C ASP A 510 14.64 38.62 1.33
N LYS A 511 13.69 38.25 0.45
CA LYS A 511 13.87 38.10 -1.00
C LYS A 511 14.86 37.01 -1.42
N ARG A 512 15.28 36.14 -0.50
CA ARG A 512 16.06 34.95 -0.84
C ARG A 512 15.19 33.94 -1.59
N ILE A 513 15.73 33.39 -2.66
CA ILE A 513 15.05 32.43 -3.52
C ILE A 513 15.92 31.19 -3.64
N GLU A 514 15.39 30.05 -3.22
CA GLU A 514 16.05 28.76 -3.33
C GLU A 514 15.32 27.94 -4.41
N ILE A 515 16.07 27.52 -5.44
CA ILE A 515 15.55 26.67 -6.52
C ILE A 515 16.02 25.24 -6.25
N GLU A 516 15.06 24.35 -6.06
CA GLU A 516 15.28 22.91 -6.01
C GLU A 516 15.23 22.39 -7.45
N TRP A 517 16.37 21.95 -7.97
CA TRP A 517 16.51 21.43 -9.34
C TRP A 517 16.13 19.94 -9.38
N ASN A 518 15.54 19.48 -10.49
CA ASN A 518 15.31 18.05 -10.71
C ASN A 518 16.65 17.28 -10.84
N PHE A 519 17.70 17.94 -11.30
CA PHE A 519 19.04 17.38 -11.50
C PHE A 519 20.06 17.89 -10.45
N ALA A 520 19.59 18.28 -9.24
CA ALA A 520 20.45 18.89 -8.21
C ALA A 520 21.58 17.96 -7.73
N ASP A 521 21.30 16.67 -7.57
CA ASP A 521 22.28 15.68 -7.10
C ASP A 521 23.45 15.49 -8.07
N GLU A 522 23.25 15.80 -9.36
CA GLU A 522 24.27 15.63 -10.39
C GLU A 522 25.31 16.76 -10.40
N LEU A 523 24.87 17.99 -10.14
CA LEU A 523 25.76 19.16 -10.11
C LEU A 523 26.49 19.31 -8.78
N VAL A 524 25.85 18.98 -7.65
CA VAL A 524 26.54 18.97 -6.34
C VAL A 524 27.68 17.96 -6.36
N LYS A 525 27.44 16.75 -6.90
CA LYS A 525 28.49 15.75 -7.12
C LYS A 525 29.58 16.24 -8.08
N TYR A 526 29.21 16.95 -9.15
CA TYR A 526 30.19 17.54 -10.07
C TYR A 526 31.07 18.61 -9.41
N VAL A 527 30.48 19.55 -8.66
CA VAL A 527 31.21 20.62 -7.96
C VAL A 527 32.15 20.05 -6.89
N GLU A 528 31.70 19.04 -6.12
CA GLU A 528 32.54 18.33 -5.16
C GLU A 528 33.70 17.56 -5.83
N GLN A 529 33.48 17.02 -7.03
CA GLN A 529 34.52 16.33 -7.80
C GLN A 529 35.54 17.29 -8.42
N VAL A 530 35.11 18.44 -8.98
CA VAL A 530 36.02 19.47 -9.51
C VAL A 530 36.91 20.02 -8.39
N GLN A 531 36.37 20.19 -7.17
CA GLN A 531 37.16 20.57 -6.00
C GLN A 531 38.25 19.54 -5.66
N LYS A 532 37.96 18.23 -5.77
CA LYS A 532 38.95 17.16 -5.56
C LYS A 532 40.05 17.09 -6.63
N ILE A 533 39.77 17.50 -7.88
CA ILE A 533 40.76 17.53 -8.96
C ILE A 533 41.69 18.75 -8.85
N CYS A 534 41.20 19.85 -8.27
CA CYS A 534 41.98 21.07 -8.06
C CYS A 534 42.74 21.09 -6.71
N SER A 535 42.57 20.05 -5.88
CA SER A 535 43.32 19.80 -4.63
C SER A 535 44.49 18.88 -4.92
#